data_AF-A0A3P8RMU3-F1
#
_entry.id   AF-A0A3P8RMU3-F1
#
_cell.length_a   1.000
_cell.length_b   1.000
_cell.length_c   1.000
_cell.angle_alpha   90.00
_cell.angle_beta   90.00
_cell.angle_gamma   90.00
#
_symmetry.space_group_name_H-M   'P 1'
#
loop_
_entity.id
_entity.type
_entity.pdbx_description
1 polymer ?
#
loop_
_entity_poly.entity_id
_entity_poly.type
_entity_poly.pdbx_seq_one_letter_code
_entity_poly.pdbx_strand_id
1 'polypeptide(L)'
;MSRAQAENVIKNIIREIVQECAVRGQSVSDALVAFMVKAVVLDPRNGFNVDRTLTKQDVQKLEELCLDKLMEKCSPSLDTIKMQVYFDMNYTSRRK
;
A
#
# COMPACT_ATOMS: atom_id res chain seq x y z
N MET A 1 -10.22 17.21 -7.36
CA MET A 1 -8.92 16.96 -8.03
C MET A 1 -9.16 16.25 -9.34
N SER A 2 -8.29 16.41 -10.34
CA SER A 2 -8.36 15.58 -11.54
C SER A 2 -7.89 14.15 -11.23
N ARG A 3 -8.37 13.15 -11.99
CA ARG A 3 -7.95 11.75 -11.84
C ARG A 3 -6.43 11.59 -11.92
N ALA A 4 -5.79 12.32 -12.84
CA ALA A 4 -4.34 12.31 -13.00
C ALA A 4 -3.58 12.85 -11.76
N GLN A 5 -4.12 13.85 -11.07
CA GLN A 5 -3.55 14.36 -9.83
C GLN A 5 -3.63 13.32 -8.71
N ALA A 6 -4.78 12.65 -8.57
CA ALA A 6 -4.95 11.59 -7.58
C ALA A 6 -4.01 10.41 -7.85
N GLU A 7 -3.85 10.00 -9.11
CA GLU A 7 -2.92 8.95 -9.52
C GLU A 7 -1.46 9.32 -9.19
N ASN A 8 -1.05 10.57 -9.40
CA ASN A 8 0.30 11.03 -9.04
C ASN A 8 0.52 11.04 -7.52
N VAL A 9 -0.48 11.47 -6.73
CA VAL A 9 -0.41 11.43 -5.26
C VAL A 9 -0.20 9.99 -4.79
N ILE A 10 -1.00 9.05 -5.31
CA ILE A 10 -0.87 7.63 -4.95
C ILE A 10 0.49 7.06 -5.33
N LYS A 11 1.02 7.38 -6.52
CA LYS A 11 2.36 6.95 -6.93
C LYS A 11 3.46 7.47 -6.00
N ASN A 12 3.36 8.72 -5.56
CA ASN A 12 4.32 9.29 -4.61
C ASN A 12 4.27 8.57 -3.26
N ILE A 13 3.06 8.33 -2.73
CA ILE A 13 2.84 7.59 -1.48
C ILE A 13 3.46 6.18 -1.56
N ILE A 14 3.20 5.46 -2.66
CA ILE A 14 3.78 4.12 -2.87
C ILE A 14 5.31 4.20 -2.84
N ARG A 15 5.91 5.14 -3.58
CA ARG A 15 7.36 5.30 -3.64
C ARG A 15 7.96 5.61 -2.27
N GLU A 16 7.34 6.50 -1.50
CA GLU A 16 7.80 6.89 -0.17
C GLU A 16 7.75 5.71 0.80
N ILE A 17 6.66 4.94 0.82
CA ILE A 17 6.56 3.74 1.65
C ILE A 17 7.60 2.68 1.26
N VAL A 18 7.82 2.43 -0.04
CA VAL A 18 8.85 1.49 -0.51
C VAL A 18 10.24 1.90 -0.01
N GLN A 19 10.57 3.20 -0.13
CA GLN A 19 11.85 3.74 0.33
C GLN A 19 12.01 3.58 1.84
N GLU A 20 11.00 3.93 2.62
CA GLU A 20 11.02 3.80 4.08
C GLU A 20 11.14 2.34 4.54
N CYS A 21 10.46 1.41 3.87
CA CYS A 21 10.64 -0.03 4.11
C CYS A 21 12.09 -0.47 3.87
N ALA A 22 12.69 -0.03 2.76
CA ALA A 22 14.05 -0.38 2.39
C ALA A 22 15.09 0.18 3.40
N VAL A 23 14.92 1.42 3.85
CA VAL A 23 15.74 2.04 4.92
C VAL A 23 15.66 1.22 6.21
N ARG A 24 14.50 0.62 6.51
CA ARG A 24 14.28 -0.24 7.68
C ARG A 24 14.68 -1.71 7.45
N GLY A 25 15.31 -2.02 6.32
CA GLY A 25 15.84 -3.35 6.00
C GLY A 25 14.82 -4.36 5.46
N GLN A 26 13.64 -3.90 5.03
CA GLN A 26 12.61 -4.74 4.42
C GLN A 26 12.45 -4.39 2.93
N SER A 27 12.69 -5.38 2.07
CA SER A 27 12.43 -5.22 0.63
C SER A 27 10.98 -5.58 0.33
N VAL A 28 10.23 -4.62 -0.20
CA VAL A 28 8.82 -4.76 -0.59
C VAL A 28 8.63 -4.29 -2.03
N SER A 29 7.72 -4.92 -2.78
CA SER A 29 7.42 -4.51 -4.15
C SER A 29 6.37 -3.40 -4.18
N ASP A 30 6.39 -2.56 -5.22
CA ASP A 30 5.37 -1.54 -5.48
C ASP A 30 3.95 -2.12 -5.49
N ALA A 31 3.79 -3.35 -6.03
CA ALA A 31 2.51 -4.04 -6.07
C ALA A 31 1.99 -4.39 -4.66
N LEU A 32 2.87 -4.87 -3.78
CA LEU A 32 2.53 -5.18 -2.39
C LEU A 32 2.14 -3.89 -1.64
N VAL A 33 2.90 -2.81 -1.83
CA VAL A 33 2.60 -1.51 -1.22
C VAL A 33 1.28 -0.94 -1.73
N ALA A 34 1.03 -1.00 -3.04
CA ALA A 34 -0.24 -0.56 -3.62
C ALA A 34 -1.44 -1.35 -3.06
N PHE A 35 -1.28 -2.67 -2.89
CA PHE A 35 -2.28 -3.50 -2.22
C PHE A 35 -2.49 -3.04 -0.78
N MET A 36 -1.42 -2.80 -0.02
CA MET A 36 -1.50 -2.36 1.37
C MET A 36 -2.19 -1.00 1.50
N VAL A 37 -1.83 -0.02 0.67
CA VAL A 37 -2.49 1.29 0.63
C VAL A 37 -3.99 1.13 0.42
N LYS A 38 -4.40 0.30 -0.55
CA LYS A 38 -5.82 0.02 -0.79
C LYS A 38 -6.49 -0.65 0.42
N ALA A 39 -5.84 -1.64 1.03
CA ALA A 39 -6.37 -2.34 2.19
C ALA A 39 -6.53 -1.40 3.40
N VAL A 40 -5.57 -0.51 3.64
CA VAL A 40 -5.62 0.49 4.72
C VAL A 40 -6.72 1.52 4.49
N VAL A 41 -6.86 2.02 3.27
CA VAL A 41 -7.92 3.01 2.93
C VAL A 41 -9.32 2.40 3.04
N LEU A 42 -9.49 1.13 2.66
CA LEU A 42 -10.79 0.45 2.67
C LEU A 42 -11.20 -0.10 4.03
N ASP A 43 -10.27 -0.24 4.98
CA ASP A 43 -10.59 -0.70 6.33
C ASP A 43 -11.33 0.41 7.11
N PRO A 44 -12.61 0.23 7.48
CA PRO A 44 -13.41 1.27 8.12
C PRO A 44 -12.84 1.68 9.49
N ARG A 45 -12.03 0.83 10.13
CA ARG A 45 -11.38 1.13 11.41
C ARG A 45 -10.32 2.23 11.30
N ASN A 46 -9.77 2.43 10.10
CA ASN A 46 -8.76 3.46 9.86
C ASN A 46 -9.39 4.85 9.63
N GLY A 47 -10.71 4.94 9.38
CA GLY A 47 -11.43 6.20 9.30
C GLY A 47 -11.09 7.07 8.10
N PHE A 48 -10.61 6.48 6.99
CA PHE A 48 -10.47 7.18 5.73
C PHE A 48 -11.83 7.34 5.05
N ASN A 49 -12.07 8.51 4.47
CA ASN A 49 -13.24 8.76 3.63
C ASN A 49 -12.81 8.72 2.17
N VAL A 50 -13.31 7.74 1.40
CA VAL A 50 -12.93 7.53 0.00
C VAL A 50 -13.55 8.55 -0.96
N ASP A 51 -14.58 9.27 -0.52
CA ASP A 51 -15.28 10.29 -1.31
C ASP A 51 -14.66 11.68 -1.19
N ARG A 52 -13.73 11.87 -0.23
CA ARG A 52 -13.03 13.14 -0.02
C ARG A 52 -11.60 13.11 -0.58
N THR A 53 -11.10 14.30 -0.91
CA THR A 53 -9.68 14.47 -1.25
C THR A 53 -8.82 14.25 0.00
N LEU A 54 -7.72 13.49 -0.16
CA LEU A 54 -6.74 13.28 0.90
C LEU A 54 -6.08 14.61 1.29
N THR A 55 -6.10 14.91 2.58
CA THR A 55 -5.32 16.00 3.17
C THR A 55 -3.88 15.54 3.44
N LYS A 56 -2.97 16.48 3.74
CA LYS A 56 -1.59 16.13 4.14
C LYS A 56 -1.55 15.22 5.37
N GLN A 57 -2.46 15.43 6.33
CA GLN A 57 -2.57 14.58 7.51
C GLN A 57 -3.09 13.18 7.17
N ASP A 58 -4.02 13.06 6.23
CA ASP A 58 -4.48 11.76 5.74
C ASP A 58 -3.34 10.99 5.07
N VAL A 59 -2.49 11.67 4.30
CA VAL A 59 -1.32 11.07 3.64
C VAL A 59 -0.32 10.54 4.67
N GLN A 60 0.05 11.36 5.66
CA GLN A 60 0.96 10.94 6.74
C GLN A 60 0.41 9.73 7.52
N LYS A 61 -0.87 9.79 7.91
CA LYS A 61 -1.53 8.67 8.60
C LYS A 61 -1.57 7.41 7.74
N LEU A 62 -1.78 7.55 6.43
CA LEU A 62 -1.81 6.42 5.50
C LEU A 62 -0.44 5.77 5.38
N GLU A 63 0.63 6.57 5.28
CA GLU A 63 2.01 6.09 5.26
C GLU A 63 2.35 5.34 6.55
N GLU A 64 2.07 5.93 7.72
CA GLU A 64 2.31 5.29 9.03
C GLU A 64 1.60 3.94 9.15
N LEU A 65 0.29 3.89 8.86
CA LEU A 65 -0.48 2.65 8.93
C LEU A 65 -0.01 1.59 7.95
N CYS A 66 0.43 1.99 6.75
CA CYS A 66 1.00 1.06 5.77
C CYS A 66 2.35 0.52 6.24
N LEU A 67 3.22 1.40 6.76
CA LEU A 67 4.54 1.02 7.27
C LEU A 67 4.41 0.06 8.45
N ASP A 68 3.56 0.36 9.42
CA ASP A 68 3.32 -0.50 10.58
C ASP A 68 2.88 -1.90 10.15
N LYS A 69 1.96 -2.00 9.20
CA LYS A 69 1.49 -3.28 8.67
C LYS A 69 2.55 -4.02 7.86
N LEU A 70 3.36 -3.32 7.06
CA LEU A 70 4.40 -3.94 6.24
C LEU A 70 5.61 -4.41 7.06
N MET A 71 5.87 -3.74 8.20
CA MET A 71 6.95 -4.08 9.12
C MET A 71 6.53 -5.08 10.21
N GLU A 72 5.25 -5.48 10.24
CA GLU A 72 4.72 -6.42 11.24
C GLU A 72 5.46 -7.77 11.15
N LYS A 73 6.12 -8.14 12.25
CA LYS A 73 6.84 -9.42 12.35
C LYS A 73 5.87 -10.53 12.72
N CYS A 74 6.07 -11.72 12.16
CA CYS A 74 5.28 -12.91 12.47
C CYS A 74 3.77 -12.67 12.23
N SER A 75 3.42 -12.05 11.10
CA SER A 75 2.03 -11.76 10.69
C SER A 75 1.58 -12.72 9.58
N PRO A 76 0.82 -13.79 9.91
CA PRO A 76 0.32 -14.73 8.90
C PRO A 76 -0.55 -14.06 7.84
N SER A 77 -1.26 -12.99 8.20
CA SER A 77 -2.05 -12.18 7.28
C SER A 77 -1.16 -11.48 6.25
N LEU A 78 -0.06 -10.86 6.69
CA LEU A 78 0.90 -10.24 5.78
C LEU A 78 1.57 -11.28 4.88
N ASP A 79 1.94 -12.44 5.42
CA ASP A 79 2.56 -13.52 4.65
C ASP A 79 1.59 -14.05 3.58
N THR A 80 0.30 -14.18 3.90
CA THR A 80 -0.75 -14.55 2.94
C THR A 80 -0.86 -13.53 1.80
N ILE A 81 -0.85 -12.23 2.12
CA ILE A 81 -0.90 -11.17 1.10
C ILE A 81 0.36 -11.22 0.22
N LYS A 82 1.55 -11.39 0.80
CA LYS A 82 2.81 -11.54 0.05
C LYS A 82 2.73 -12.72 -0.92
N MET A 83 2.21 -13.86 -0.46
CA MET A 83 2.01 -15.05 -1.30
C MET A 83 1.02 -14.78 -2.44
N GLN A 84 -0.10 -14.10 -2.17
CA GLN A 84 -1.09 -13.73 -3.20
C GLN A 84 -0.50 -12.78 -4.25
N VAL A 85 0.15 -11.70 -3.81
CA VAL A 85 0.79 -10.73 -4.71
C VAL A 85 1.89 -11.40 -5.54
N TYR A 86 2.69 -12.27 -4.91
CA TYR A 86 3.69 -13.05 -5.64
C TYR A 86 3.05 -13.96 -6.68
N PHE A 87 1.96 -14.65 -6.33
CA PHE A 87 1.24 -15.50 -7.27
C PHE A 87 0.69 -14.71 -8.45
N ASP A 88 0.05 -13.57 -8.17
CA ASP A 88 -0.53 -12.69 -9.19
C ASP A 88 0.55 -12.13 -10.13
N MET A 89 1.68 -11.68 -9.59
CA MET A 89 2.75 -11.11 -10.40
C MET A 89 3.45 -12.13 -11.30
N ASN A 90 3.53 -13.40 -10.88
CA ASN A 90 4.37 -14.39 -11.55
C ASN A 90 3.58 -15.48 -12.30
N TYR A 91 2.33 -15.75 -11.93
CA TYR A 91 1.60 -16.93 -12.38
C TYR A 91 0.17 -16.67 -12.90
N THR A 92 -0.45 -15.53 -12.56
CA THR A 92 -1.76 -15.17 -13.14
C THR A 92 -1.65 -14.50 -14.50
N SER A 93 -0.44 -14.44 -15.08
CA SER A 93 -0.24 -14.07 -16.49
C SER A 93 -0.87 -15.12 -17.39
N ARG A 94 -2.20 -15.08 -17.53
CA ARG A 94 -2.98 -15.94 -18.43
C ARG A 94 -3.94 -15.09 -19.27
N ARG A 95 -3.53 -14.95 -20.53
CA ARG A 95 -4.31 -14.69 -21.76
C ARG A 95 -4.82 -13.25 -21.98
N LYS A 96 -4.12 -12.51 -22.84
CA LYS A 96 -4.81 -11.91 -23.99
C LYS A 96 -4.89 -12.95 -25.10
#